data_AF-A0A5P8HBJ4-F1
#
_entry.id   AF-A0A5P8HBJ4-F1
#
_cell.length_a   1.000
_cell.length_b   1.000
_cell.length_c   1.000
_cell.angle_alpha   90.00
_cell.angle_beta   90.00
_cell.angle_gamma   90.00
#
_symmetry.space_group_name_H-M   'P 1'
#
loop_
_entity.id
_entity.type
_entity.pdbx_description
1 polymer ?
#
loop_
_entity_poly.entity_id
_entity_poly.type
_entity_poly.pdbx_seq_one_letter_code
_entity_poly.pdbx_strand_id
1 'polypeptide(L)'
;MLNQNFFIFFEKYLNKSKKTFIKQNLYIKILNRALNSTVSLLGLNLAVHNGIAFIPVYMDINKMGHMLAVFAFSFSIKLKKKIKIFKKKKKK
;
A
#
# COMPACT_ATOMS: atom_id res chain seq x y z
N MET A 1 -6.27 -5.66 22.81
CA MET A 1 -6.18 -7.06 22.36
C MET A 1 -6.52 -7.12 20.87
N LEU A 2 -5.56 -7.43 20.01
CA LEU A 2 -5.84 -7.74 18.60
C LEU A 2 -6.62 -9.06 18.56
N ASN A 3 -7.79 -9.04 17.92
CA ASN A 3 -8.64 -10.21 17.80
C ASN A 3 -7.93 -11.29 16.97
N GLN A 4 -7.20 -12.19 17.63
CA GLN A 4 -6.35 -13.23 17.02
C GLN A 4 -7.11 -14.09 15.99
N ASN A 5 -8.43 -14.17 16.11
CA ASN A 5 -9.30 -15.00 15.27
C ASN A 5 -9.43 -14.52 13.81
N PHE A 6 -9.36 -13.22 13.53
CA PHE A 6 -9.50 -12.72 12.15
C PHE A 6 -8.25 -13.01 11.31
N PHE A 7 -7.08 -13.01 11.96
CA PHE A 7 -5.79 -13.22 11.33
C PHE A 7 -5.59 -14.68 10.87
N ILE A 8 -6.04 -15.64 11.69
CA ILE A 8 -5.93 -17.08 11.43
C ILE A 8 -6.79 -17.49 10.21
N PHE A 9 -7.99 -16.90 10.06
CA PHE A 9 -8.86 -17.17 8.91
C PHE A 9 -8.23 -16.67 7.61
N PHE A 10 -7.65 -15.46 7.62
CA PHE A 10 -7.03 -14.85 6.45
C PHE A 10 -5.80 -15.64 5.97
N GLU A 11 -4.92 -16.06 6.88
CA GLU A 11 -3.75 -16.92 6.62
C GLU A 11 -4.15 -18.27 5.97
N LYS A 12 -5.19 -18.93 6.51
CA LYS A 12 -5.64 -20.24 6.02
C LYS A 12 -6.17 -20.18 4.58
N TYR A 13 -6.92 -19.14 4.23
CA TYR A 13 -7.42 -18.94 2.87
C TYR A 13 -6.32 -18.50 1.89
N LEU A 14 -5.38 -17.68 2.36
CA LEU A 14 -4.25 -17.22 1.55
C LEU A 14 -3.35 -18.38 1.13
N ASN A 15 -2.98 -19.28 2.04
CA ASN A 15 -2.01 -20.33 1.73
C ASN A 15 -2.46 -21.26 0.59
N LYS A 16 -3.76 -21.55 0.49
CA LYS A 16 -4.32 -22.41 -0.58
C LYS A 16 -4.34 -21.71 -1.95
N SER A 17 -4.42 -20.38 -1.96
CA SER A 17 -4.67 -19.56 -3.15
C SER A 17 -3.48 -18.65 -3.53
N LYS A 18 -2.42 -18.61 -2.71
CA LYS A 18 -1.27 -17.71 -2.92
C LYS A 18 -0.64 -17.91 -4.29
N LYS A 19 -0.39 -19.17 -4.67
CA LYS A 19 0.21 -19.53 -5.97
C LYS A 19 -0.67 -19.09 -7.15
N THR A 20 -1.99 -19.21 -7.04
CA THR A 20 -2.92 -18.81 -8.10
C THR A 20 -2.99 -17.30 -8.23
N PHE A 21 -3.04 -16.57 -7.11
CA PHE A 21 -3.03 -15.11 -7.12
C PHE A 21 -1.75 -14.53 -7.72
N ILE A 22 -0.59 -15.08 -7.35
CA ILE A 22 0.70 -14.69 -7.93
C ILE A 22 0.73 -14.97 -9.43
N LYS A 23 0.33 -16.17 -9.87
CA LYS A 23 0.33 -16.55 -11.29
C LYS A 23 -0.61 -15.70 -12.14
N GLN A 24 -1.77 -15.33 -11.60
CA GLN A 24 -2.80 -14.56 -12.30
C GLN A 24 -2.65 -13.04 -12.11
N ASN A 25 -1.62 -12.60 -11.38
CA ASN A 25 -1.33 -11.19 -11.10
C ASN A 25 -2.55 -10.42 -10.53
N LEU A 26 -3.34 -11.09 -9.70
CA LEU A 26 -4.59 -10.57 -9.16
C LEU A 26 -4.37 -9.72 -7.91
N TYR A 27 -5.23 -8.72 -7.72
CA TYR A 27 -5.20 -7.82 -6.56
C TYR A 27 -6.16 -8.26 -5.46
N ILE A 28 -5.65 -8.39 -4.24
CA ILE A 28 -6.46 -8.68 -3.06
C ILE A 28 -6.94 -7.36 -2.46
N LYS A 29 -8.25 -7.10 -2.53
CA LYS A 29 -8.85 -5.88 -1.95
C LYS A 29 -8.93 -5.98 -0.43
N ILE A 30 -8.41 -4.96 0.25
CA ILE A 30 -8.37 -4.85 1.70
C ILE A 30 -8.96 -3.52 2.13
N LEU A 31 -9.98 -3.59 2.98
CA LEU A 31 -10.59 -2.42 3.63
C LEU A 31 -9.92 -2.09 4.97
N ASN A 32 -9.49 -3.12 5.71
CA ASN A 32 -8.90 -2.94 7.03
C ASN A 32 -7.44 -2.48 6.95
N ARG A 33 -7.23 -1.17 7.09
CA ARG A 33 -5.90 -0.52 7.04
C ARG A 33 -5.05 -0.73 8.30
N ALA A 34 -5.67 -1.14 9.40
CA ALA A 34 -5.00 -1.35 10.69
C ALA A 34 -4.28 -2.70 10.78
N LEU A 35 -4.38 -3.54 9.74
CA LEU A 35 -3.66 -4.81 9.69
C LEU A 35 -2.15 -4.57 9.54
N ASN A 36 -1.38 -5.36 10.29
CA ASN A 36 0.06 -5.44 10.10
C ASN A 36 0.38 -6.37 8.92
N SER A 37 1.35 -5.97 8.13
CA SER A 37 1.93 -6.80 7.09
C SER A 37 2.74 -7.94 7.72
N THR A 38 2.41 -9.17 7.33
CA THR A 38 3.12 -10.38 7.77
C THR A 38 3.80 -11.06 6.59
N VAL A 39 4.75 -11.94 6.90
CA VAL A 39 5.56 -12.68 5.93
C VAL A 39 4.70 -13.49 4.96
N SER A 40 3.51 -13.95 5.38
CA SER A 40 2.56 -14.64 4.51
C SER A 40 2.05 -13.80 3.35
N LEU A 41 2.09 -12.46 3.46
CA LEU A 41 1.69 -11.53 2.40
C LEU A 41 2.80 -11.23 1.40
N LEU A 42 4.03 -11.66 1.64
CA LEU A 42 5.17 -11.41 0.77
C LEU A 42 4.90 -11.92 -0.66
N GLY A 43 5.13 -11.05 -1.65
CA GLY A 43 4.95 -11.33 -3.07
C GLY A 43 3.51 -11.19 -3.59
N LEU A 44 2.57 -10.72 -2.76
CA LEU A 44 1.19 -10.48 -3.18
C LEU A 44 0.97 -9.03 -3.59
N ASN A 45 0.07 -8.87 -4.58
CA ASN A 45 -0.49 -7.57 -4.94
C ASN A 45 -1.72 -7.30 -4.06
N LEU A 46 -1.63 -6.28 -3.22
CA LEU A 46 -2.75 -5.82 -2.40
C LEU A 46 -3.36 -4.58 -3.02
N ALA A 47 -4.64 -4.37 -2.78
CA ALA A 47 -5.37 -3.16 -3.13
C ALA A 47 -5.98 -2.62 -1.82
N VAL A 48 -5.30 -1.65 -1.20
CA VAL A 48 -5.64 -1.14 0.14
C VAL A 48 -6.52 0.10 0.03
N HIS A 49 -7.68 0.10 0.67
CA HIS A 49 -8.58 1.24 0.66
C HIS A 49 -7.99 2.43 1.43
N ASN A 50 -7.99 3.63 0.85
CA ASN A 50 -7.46 4.83 1.50
C ASN A 50 -8.53 5.79 2.04
N GLY A 51 -9.82 5.43 1.87
CA GLY A 51 -10.98 6.25 2.19
C GLY A 51 -11.79 6.67 0.94
N ILE A 52 -11.17 6.69 -0.23
CA ILE A 52 -11.80 7.09 -1.50
C ILE A 52 -11.64 6.01 -2.57
N ALA A 53 -10.44 5.43 -2.66
CA ALA A 53 -10.09 4.44 -3.68
C ALA A 53 -9.22 3.33 -3.09
N PHE A 54 -9.06 2.26 -3.87
CA PHE A 54 -8.12 1.18 -3.56
C PHE A 54 -6.75 1.49 -4.19
N ILE A 55 -5.74 1.65 -3.34
CA ILE A 55 -4.36 1.89 -3.76
C ILE A 55 -3.66 0.54 -3.94
N PRO A 56 -3.10 0.25 -5.13
CA PRO A 56 -2.32 -0.97 -5.34
C PRO A 56 -0.99 -0.88 -4.59
N VAL A 57 -0.67 -1.92 -3.82
CA VAL A 57 0.55 -2.05 -3.03
C VAL A 57 1.11 -3.45 -3.25
N TYR A 58 2.29 -3.53 -3.84
CA TYR A 58 3.05 -4.77 -3.92
C TYR A 58 3.83 -5.02 -2.63
N MET A 59 3.72 -6.22 -2.08
CA MET A 59 4.28 -6.58 -0.77
C MET A 59 5.70 -7.13 -0.89
N ASP A 60 6.66 -6.28 -0.55
CA ASP A 60 8.10 -6.61 -0.47
C ASP A 60 8.55 -6.86 0.97
N ILE A 61 9.76 -7.39 1.12
CA ILE A 61 10.40 -7.64 2.43
C ILE A 61 10.45 -6.36 3.27
N ASN A 62 10.79 -5.23 2.66
CA ASN A 62 10.91 -3.94 3.36
C ASN A 62 9.56 -3.39 3.86
N LYS A 63 8.44 -3.93 3.38
CA LYS A 63 7.11 -3.50 3.80
C LYS A 63 6.58 -4.31 4.99
N MET A 64 7.24 -5.42 5.34
CA MET A 64 6.83 -6.32 6.42
C MET A 64 6.93 -5.67 7.80
N GLY A 65 6.04 -6.04 8.72
CA GLY A 65 6.00 -5.50 10.08
C GLY A 65 5.37 -4.10 10.19
N HIS A 66 5.12 -3.42 9.07
CA HIS A 66 4.42 -2.14 9.04
C HIS A 66 2.90 -2.32 8.89
N MET A 67 2.14 -1.33 9.36
CA MET A 67 0.70 -1.26 9.11
C MET A 67 0.41 -0.94 7.64
N LEU A 68 -0.59 -1.61 7.05
CA LEU A 68 -1.00 -1.39 5.66
C LEU A 68 -1.40 0.06 5.37
N ALA A 69 -1.91 0.78 6.39
CA ALA A 69 -2.26 2.20 6.29
C ALA A 69 -1.13 3.09 5.78
N VAL A 70 0.14 2.77 6.11
CA VAL A 70 1.32 3.57 5.75
C VAL A 70 1.52 3.63 4.24
N PHE A 71 1.11 2.58 3.53
CA PHE A 71 1.27 2.46 2.09
C PHE A 71 0.08 3.04 1.31
N ALA A 72 -0.98 3.47 2.01
CA ALA A 72 -2.20 3.99 1.41
C ALA A 72 -2.54 5.37 1.97
N PHE A 73 -1.94 6.41 1.40
CA PHE A 73 -2.16 7.78 1.82
C PHE A 73 -3.61 8.25 1.61
N SER A 74 -4.15 8.91 2.62
CA SER A 74 -5.52 9.45 2.60
C SER A 74 -5.60 10.89 2.13
N PHE A 75 -4.46 11.59 2.02
CA PHE A 75 -4.40 12.99 1.64
C PHE A 75 -3.42 13.21 0.51
N SER A 76 -3.65 14.27 -0.28
CA SER A 76 -2.75 14.74 -1.32
C SER A 76 -2.09 16.04 -0.88
N ILE A 77 -0.78 16.12 -1.06
CA ILE A 77 0.00 17.32 -0.70
C ILE A 77 0.02 18.26 -1.92
N LYS A 78 -0.56 19.45 -1.77
CA LYS A 78 -0.48 20.51 -2.80
C LYS A 78 0.86 21.23 -2.68
N LEU A 79 1.73 21.07 -3.69
CA LEU A 79 2.97 21.84 -3.77
C LEU A 79 2.69 23.29 -4.16
N LYS A 80 3.23 24.27 -3.42
CA LYS A 80 3.14 25.69 -3.77
C LYS A 80 4.07 25.99 -4.96
N LYS A 81 3.51 26.18 -6.16
CA LYS A 81 4.26 26.67 -7.33
C LYS A 81 4.49 28.18 -7.23
N LYS A 82 5.64 28.61 -6.71
CA LYS A 82 6.27 29.88 -7.11
C LYS A 82 7.80 29.72 -7.12
N ILE A 83 8.32 29.04 -8.15
CA ILE A 83 9.74 29.18 -8.50
C ILE A 83 9.84 30.53 -9.21
N LYS A 84 10.30 31.57 -8.52
CA LYS A 84 10.59 32.87 -9.14
C LYS A 84 11.84 32.72 -10.00
N ILE A 85 11.69 32.63 -11.31
CA ILE A 85 12.81 32.63 -12.25
C ILE A 85 13.20 34.09 -12.51
N PHE A 86 14.34 34.53 -11.98
CA PHE A 86 14.88 35.86 -12.27
C PHE A 86 15.71 35.82 -13.55
N LYS A 87 15.28 36.51 -14.61
CA LYS A 87 16.12 36.70 -15.81
C LYS A 87 17.20 37.75 -15.52
N LYS A 88 18.47 37.37 -15.66
CA LYS A 88 19.62 38.30 -15.57
C LYS A 88 19.53 39.30 -16.72
N LYS A 89 19.37 40.60 -16.44
CA LYS A 89 19.45 41.66 -17.46
C LYS A 89 20.85 41.65 -18.08
N LYS A 90 20.96 41.51 -19.40
CA LYS A 90 22.21 41.77 -20.13
C LYS A 90 22.48 43.27 -20.08
N LYS A 91 23.61 43.68 -19.51
CA LYS A 91 24.11 45.06 -19.61
C LYS A 91 24.53 45.28 -21.07
N LYS A 92 24.00 46.34 -21.69
CA LYS A 92 24.51 46.90 -22.95
C LYS A 92 25.69 47.79 -22.64
#